data_AF-A0A7X7PGR8-F1
#
_entry.id   AF-A0A7X7PGR8-F1
#
_cell.length_a   1.000
_cell.length_b   1.000
_cell.length_c   1.000
_cell.angle_alpha   90.00
_cell.angle_beta   90.00
_cell.angle_gamma   90.00
#
_symmetry.space_group_name_H-M   'P 1'
#
loop_
_entity.id
_entity.type
_entity.pdbx_description
1 polymer ?
#
loop_
_entity_poly.entity_id
_entity_poly.type
_entity_poly.pdbx_seq_one_letter_code
_entity_poly.pdbx_strand_id
1 'polypeptide(L)'
;MEPQLSPNEALFSDVPTGYIDVQKFGPAGTYEFEASATVPDPLRFTSFTLNAGGSRQIWVHTNPLLPPSDLTVTELVPEGMQVDSIVVVVYTGGRLTQWQRYTDTNSATAYGLTNDNDALFKFYNSEAPPPPPPPPPPPPPPGGTEGCTPGYWKQPHHFDSWVGYLPGDSFDAVFGVTYGGTLLQGLEAKGGGVHALARHAVAALLNASSEVDYAAHTDDVIAAVQAAFASGKYEAQKNIFERWNEKGCPLN
;
A
#
# COMPACT_ATOMS: atom_id res chain seq x y z
N MET A 1 -37.20 2.17 -10.88
CA MET A 1 -37.05 2.09 -9.42
C MET A 1 -36.80 3.52 -8.98
N GLU A 2 -37.76 4.13 -8.29
CA GLU A 2 -37.77 5.57 -7.98
C GLU A 2 -36.59 5.95 -7.09
N PRO A 3 -35.98 7.14 -7.27
CA PRO A 3 -34.96 7.63 -6.35
C PRO A 3 -35.64 8.04 -5.05
N GLN A 4 -35.39 7.27 -3.99
CA GLN A 4 -35.78 7.61 -2.63
C GLN A 4 -35.06 8.91 -2.21
N LEU A 5 -35.82 10.01 -2.11
CA LEU A 5 -35.43 11.24 -1.43
C LEU A 5 -35.43 11.02 0.10
N SER A 6 -34.40 11.49 0.82
CA SER A 6 -34.48 12.19 2.13
C SER A 6 -33.08 12.36 2.80
N PRO A 7 -32.89 13.19 3.85
CA PRO A 7 -33.66 14.33 4.33
C PRO A 7 -32.77 15.58 4.54
N ASN A 8 -32.95 16.63 3.74
CA ASN A 8 -32.92 18.05 4.15
C ASN A 8 -32.92 18.95 2.91
N GLU A 9 -34.05 18.99 2.21
CA GLU A 9 -34.33 20.02 1.20
C GLU A 9 -34.77 21.35 1.86
N ALA A 10 -34.96 21.37 3.19
CA ALA A 10 -35.56 22.49 3.93
C ALA A 10 -34.56 23.45 4.62
N LEU A 11 -33.24 23.32 4.40
CA LEU A 11 -32.23 24.20 5.02
C LEU A 11 -31.43 25.08 4.06
N PHE A 12 -31.73 25.06 2.76
CA PHE A 12 -31.01 25.86 1.77
C PHE A 12 -31.90 27.02 1.33
N SER A 13 -31.74 28.17 1.98
CA SER A 13 -32.47 29.39 1.62
C SER A 13 -32.09 29.84 0.21
N ASP A 14 -33.09 29.91 -0.66
CA ASP A 14 -33.05 30.32 -2.06
C ASP A 14 -32.50 31.76 -2.26
N VAL A 15 -31.18 31.90 -2.43
CA VAL A 15 -30.57 32.99 -3.21
C VAL A 15 -29.39 32.40 -3.97
N PRO A 16 -29.24 32.63 -5.30
CA PRO A 16 -28.03 32.22 -6.02
C PRO A 16 -26.83 32.96 -5.45
N THR A 17 -25.83 32.24 -4.97
CA THR A 17 -24.69 32.87 -4.29
C THR A 17 -23.39 32.86 -5.09
N GLY A 18 -23.28 32.03 -6.14
CA GLY A 18 -22.09 31.94 -6.97
C GLY A 18 -20.89 31.39 -6.19
N TYR A 19 -21.10 30.37 -5.36
CA TYR A 19 -20.08 29.84 -4.46
C TYR A 19 -19.71 28.41 -4.85
N ILE A 20 -18.41 28.13 -4.78
CA ILE A 20 -17.91 26.75 -4.78
C ILE A 20 -17.34 26.46 -3.39
N ASP A 21 -17.96 25.49 -2.72
CA ASP A 21 -17.68 25.13 -1.34
C ASP A 21 -17.11 23.72 -1.22
N VAL A 22 -16.20 23.55 -0.26
CA VAL A 22 -15.67 22.27 0.18
C VAL A 22 -16.05 22.05 1.63
N GLN A 23 -16.66 20.90 1.92
CA GLN A 23 -17.09 20.49 3.25
C GLN A 23 -16.39 19.23 3.68
N LYS A 24 -15.98 19.19 4.95
CA LYS A 24 -15.30 18.04 5.56
C LYS A 24 -16.18 17.38 6.60
N PHE A 25 -16.37 16.07 6.45
CA PHE A 25 -17.05 15.20 7.41
C PHE A 25 -16.13 14.05 7.82
N GLY A 26 -16.25 13.58 9.06
CA GLY A 26 -15.44 12.48 9.60
C GLY A 26 -14.85 12.79 10.98
N PRO A 27 -13.86 12.00 11.42
CA PRO A 27 -13.17 12.17 12.70
C PRO A 27 -12.63 13.59 12.91
N ALA A 28 -12.58 14.00 14.18
CA ALA A 28 -12.04 15.30 14.57
C ALA A 28 -10.58 15.44 14.10
N GLY A 29 -10.26 16.56 13.49
CA GLY A 29 -8.93 16.81 12.94
C GLY A 29 -8.94 17.96 11.95
N THR A 30 -7.73 18.37 11.56
CA THR A 30 -7.50 19.35 10.50
C THR A 30 -7.04 18.61 9.26
N TYR A 31 -7.70 18.86 8.15
CA TYR A 31 -7.48 18.19 6.87
C TYR A 31 -6.97 19.19 5.85
N GLU A 32 -5.98 18.77 5.07
CA GLU A 32 -5.38 19.58 4.02
C GLU A 32 -5.99 19.23 2.67
N PHE A 33 -6.19 20.27 1.87
CA PHE A 33 -6.81 20.19 0.56
C PHE A 33 -6.01 20.98 -0.46
N GLU A 34 -6.02 20.48 -1.69
CA GLU A 34 -5.57 21.17 -2.88
C GLU A 34 -6.72 21.32 -3.87
N ALA A 35 -6.77 22.47 -4.54
CA ALA A 35 -7.73 22.73 -5.60
C ALA A 35 -7.01 23.19 -6.86
N SER A 36 -7.40 22.63 -8.00
CA SER A 36 -6.88 23.00 -9.32
C SER A 36 -8.02 23.18 -10.31
N ALA A 37 -7.84 24.08 -11.26
CA ALA A 37 -8.88 24.48 -12.19
C ALA A 37 -8.35 24.63 -13.61
N THR A 38 -9.20 24.33 -14.59
CA THR A 38 -8.89 24.48 -16.02
C THR A 38 -9.45 25.83 -16.52
N VAL A 39 -8.60 26.88 -16.43
CA VAL A 39 -8.66 28.27 -17.01
C VAL A 39 -9.93 29.15 -16.81
N PRO A 40 -9.85 30.50 -16.86
CA PRO A 40 -8.66 31.39 -16.93
C PRO A 40 -8.31 32.09 -15.60
N ASP A 41 -9.17 32.03 -14.58
CA ASP A 41 -9.04 32.85 -13.37
C ASP A 41 -8.41 32.09 -12.20
N PRO A 42 -7.59 32.75 -11.35
CA PRO A 42 -6.97 32.10 -10.21
C PRO A 42 -8.01 31.78 -9.14
N LEU A 43 -8.00 30.53 -8.67
CA LEU A 43 -8.72 30.13 -7.45
C LEU A 43 -8.29 31.03 -6.28
N ARG A 44 -9.21 31.33 -5.35
CA ARG A 44 -8.85 32.11 -4.15
C ARG A 44 -7.80 31.39 -3.32
N PHE A 45 -7.89 30.06 -3.31
CA PHE A 45 -6.96 29.17 -2.65
C PHE A 45 -6.73 27.96 -3.55
N THR A 46 -5.47 27.68 -3.84
CA THR A 46 -5.05 26.41 -4.44
C THR A 46 -4.67 25.38 -3.37
N SER A 47 -4.43 25.82 -2.13
CA SER A 47 -4.26 24.97 -0.96
C SER A 47 -4.92 25.58 0.28
N PHE A 48 -5.51 24.73 1.12
CA PHE A 48 -6.20 25.16 2.33
C PHE A 48 -6.40 24.03 3.34
N THR A 49 -6.72 24.40 4.58
CA THR A 49 -7.14 23.47 5.63
C THR A 49 -8.61 23.64 5.99
N LEU A 50 -9.20 22.54 6.45
CA LEU A 50 -10.55 22.45 7.01
C LEU A 50 -10.56 21.56 8.25
N ASN A 51 -11.23 22.01 9.31
CA ASN A 51 -11.54 21.13 10.43
C ASN A 51 -12.73 20.24 10.06
N ALA A 52 -12.81 19.03 10.63
CA ALA A 52 -14.02 18.21 10.50
C ALA A 52 -15.28 18.98 10.97
N GLY A 53 -16.35 18.87 10.20
CA GLY A 53 -17.58 19.68 10.35
C GLY A 53 -17.49 21.09 9.74
N GLY A 54 -16.33 21.46 9.20
CA GLY A 54 -16.09 22.77 8.57
C GLY A 54 -16.50 22.83 7.10
N SER A 55 -16.72 24.07 6.64
CA SER A 55 -16.97 24.42 5.24
C SER A 55 -16.03 25.53 4.83
N ARG A 56 -15.48 25.47 3.62
CA ARG A 56 -14.63 26.52 3.06
C ARG A 56 -15.03 26.82 1.64
N GLN A 57 -15.30 28.10 1.44
CA GLN A 57 -15.53 28.68 0.13
C GLN A 57 -14.19 28.89 -0.57
N ILE A 58 -14.01 28.22 -1.70
CA ILE A 58 -12.75 28.23 -2.47
C ILE A 58 -12.87 29.07 -3.74
N TRP A 59 -14.09 29.39 -4.15
CA TRP A 59 -14.38 30.33 -5.23
C TRP A 59 -15.65 31.14 -4.94
N VAL A 60 -15.65 32.38 -5.41
CA VAL A 60 -16.78 33.32 -5.34
C VAL A 60 -16.95 33.94 -6.70
N HIS A 61 -18.19 34.02 -7.15
CA HIS A 61 -18.57 34.84 -8.28
C HIS A 61 -18.34 36.32 -7.96
N THR A 62 -17.30 36.90 -8.56
CA THR A 62 -17.06 38.35 -8.54
C THR A 62 -17.03 38.85 -9.96
N ASN A 63 -17.98 39.70 -10.36
CA ASN A 63 -17.94 40.39 -11.65
C ASN A 63 -16.61 41.20 -11.76
N PRO A 64 -15.75 40.97 -12.77
CA PRO A 64 -15.98 40.33 -14.08
C PRO A 64 -15.42 38.91 -14.27
N LEU A 65 -15.02 38.19 -13.22
CA LEU A 65 -14.41 36.86 -13.30
C LEU A 65 -15.42 35.77 -13.66
N LEU A 66 -14.99 34.83 -14.51
CA LEU A 66 -15.75 33.64 -14.89
C LEU A 66 -15.35 32.46 -13.98
N PRO A 67 -16.28 31.54 -13.66
CA PRO A 67 -15.92 30.34 -12.92
C PRO A 67 -14.95 29.48 -13.75
N PRO A 68 -14.12 28.68 -13.06
CA PRO A 68 -13.30 27.69 -13.75
C PRO A 68 -14.21 26.69 -14.46
N SER A 69 -13.91 26.38 -15.73
CA SER A 69 -14.73 25.43 -16.50
C SER A 69 -14.75 24.05 -15.84
N ASP A 70 -13.59 23.57 -15.42
CA ASP A 70 -13.43 22.35 -14.64
C ASP A 70 -12.69 22.69 -13.35
N LEU A 71 -13.17 22.14 -12.23
CA LEU A 71 -12.56 22.30 -10.91
C LEU A 71 -12.35 20.93 -10.27
N THR A 72 -11.11 20.65 -9.91
CA THR A 72 -10.72 19.45 -9.18
C THR A 72 -10.32 19.82 -7.76
N VAL A 73 -10.87 19.09 -6.79
CA VAL A 73 -10.51 19.20 -5.37
C VAL A 73 -9.94 17.87 -4.93
N THR A 74 -8.78 17.91 -4.28
CA THR A 74 -8.05 16.74 -3.77
C THR A 74 -7.82 16.93 -2.28
N GLU A 75 -8.12 15.90 -1.49
CA GLU A 75 -7.74 15.85 -0.07
C GLU A 75 -6.35 15.20 0.07
N LEU A 76 -5.44 15.88 0.76
CA LEU A 76 -4.16 15.33 1.19
C LEU A 76 -4.41 14.49 2.44
N VAL A 77 -4.70 13.20 2.21
CA VAL A 77 -5.18 12.29 3.27
C VAL A 77 -4.09 12.11 4.34
N PRO A 78 -4.35 12.50 5.60
CA PRO A 78 -3.36 12.35 6.67
C PRO A 78 -3.15 10.87 7.05
N GLU A 79 -1.99 10.58 7.65
CA GLU A 79 -1.65 9.22 8.11
C GLU A 79 -2.71 8.69 9.09
N GLY A 80 -3.09 7.42 8.93
CA GLY A 80 -4.11 6.78 9.76
C GLY A 80 -5.55 7.15 9.41
N MET A 81 -5.78 7.90 8.33
CA MET A 81 -7.11 8.22 7.81
C MET A 81 -7.32 7.63 6.40
N GLN A 82 -8.58 7.45 6.03
CA GLN A 82 -8.98 7.09 4.67
C GLN A 82 -10.16 7.95 4.20
N VAL A 83 -10.25 8.22 2.90
CA VAL A 83 -11.42 8.85 2.29
C VAL A 83 -12.42 7.76 1.93
N ASP A 84 -13.57 7.74 2.59
CA ASP A 84 -14.63 6.75 2.33
C ASP A 84 -15.39 7.09 1.04
N SER A 85 -15.73 8.38 0.87
CA SER A 85 -16.33 8.86 -0.35
C SER A 85 -16.27 10.38 -0.49
N ILE A 86 -16.37 10.83 -1.74
CA ILE A 86 -16.55 12.23 -2.09
C ILE A 86 -17.90 12.37 -2.77
N VAL A 87 -18.68 13.36 -2.39
CA VAL A 87 -19.94 13.71 -3.06
C VAL A 87 -19.81 15.08 -3.68
N VAL A 88 -19.99 15.15 -5.00
CA VAL A 88 -20.02 16.41 -5.75
C VAL A 88 -21.47 16.69 -6.14
N VAL A 89 -21.93 17.88 -5.78
CA VAL A 89 -23.28 18.36 -6.05
C VAL A 89 -23.17 19.65 -6.85
N VAL A 90 -23.84 19.75 -7.99
CA VAL A 90 -23.92 20.98 -8.78
C VAL A 90 -25.36 21.42 -8.89
N TYR A 91 -25.59 22.69 -8.58
CA TYR A 91 -26.84 23.39 -8.79
C TYR A 91 -26.71 24.30 -10.01
N THR A 92 -27.79 24.46 -10.76
CA THR A 92 -27.90 25.45 -11.84
C THR A 92 -29.13 26.31 -11.58
N GLY A 93 -28.94 27.62 -11.42
CA GLY A 93 -30.06 28.54 -11.12
C GLY A 93 -30.83 28.14 -9.85
N GLY A 94 -30.12 27.68 -8.81
CA GLY A 94 -30.70 27.23 -7.54
C GLY A 94 -31.31 25.83 -7.55
N ARG A 95 -31.31 25.12 -8.68
CA ARG A 95 -31.85 23.75 -8.77
C ARG A 95 -30.75 22.72 -8.86
N LEU A 96 -30.89 21.62 -8.13
CA LEU A 96 -29.97 20.48 -8.23
C LEU A 96 -30.00 19.92 -9.66
N THR A 97 -28.84 19.92 -10.34
CA THR A 97 -28.70 19.41 -11.71
C THR A 97 -27.72 18.26 -11.83
N GLN A 98 -26.73 18.18 -10.94
CA GLN A 98 -25.77 17.08 -10.92
C GLN A 98 -25.55 16.59 -9.50
N TRP A 99 -25.48 15.28 -9.35
CA TRP A 99 -25.05 14.61 -8.14
C TRP A 99 -24.18 13.42 -8.53
N GLN A 100 -22.97 13.36 -7.99
CA GLN A 100 -22.05 12.25 -8.24
C GLN A 100 -21.35 11.87 -6.94
N ARG A 101 -21.27 10.56 -6.68
CA ARG A 101 -20.48 10.00 -5.60
C ARG A 101 -19.26 9.28 -6.17
N TYR A 102 -18.12 9.48 -5.54
CA TYR A 102 -16.86 8.83 -5.85
C TYR A 102 -16.44 8.00 -4.65
N THR A 103 -16.05 6.75 -4.90
CA THR A 103 -15.40 5.85 -3.95
C THR A 103 -13.99 5.57 -4.47
N ASP A 104 -13.08 5.16 -3.58
CA ASP A 104 -11.72 4.72 -3.96
C ASP A 104 -10.83 5.81 -4.58
N THR A 105 -11.10 7.07 -4.24
CA THR A 105 -10.31 8.23 -4.66
C THR A 105 -10.32 9.29 -3.55
N ASN A 106 -9.23 10.05 -3.47
CA ASN A 106 -9.13 11.26 -2.64
C ASN A 106 -9.33 12.55 -3.44
N SER A 107 -9.74 12.44 -4.71
CA SER A 107 -9.94 13.57 -5.60
C SER A 107 -11.26 13.45 -6.38
N ALA A 108 -11.91 14.58 -6.62
CA ALA A 108 -13.10 14.67 -7.46
C ALA A 108 -13.09 15.95 -8.30
N THR A 109 -13.72 15.88 -9.47
CA THR A 109 -13.81 17.00 -10.42
C THR A 109 -15.26 17.34 -10.73
N ALA A 110 -15.61 18.62 -10.66
CA ALA A 110 -16.81 19.17 -11.25
C ALA A 110 -16.46 19.72 -12.64
N TYR A 111 -17.22 19.30 -13.66
CA TYR A 111 -16.96 19.62 -15.06
C TYR A 111 -17.99 20.60 -15.61
N GLY A 112 -17.58 21.44 -16.56
CA GLY A 112 -18.46 22.31 -17.32
C GLY A 112 -19.22 23.34 -16.47
N LEU A 113 -18.60 23.84 -15.41
CA LEU A 113 -19.18 24.89 -14.59
C LEU A 113 -19.29 26.20 -15.38
N THR A 114 -20.42 26.86 -15.22
CA THR A 114 -20.78 28.14 -15.85
C THR A 114 -21.21 29.14 -14.77
N ASN A 115 -21.46 30.40 -15.16
CA ASN A 115 -21.83 31.47 -14.22
C ASN A 115 -23.09 31.19 -13.39
N ASP A 116 -23.96 30.30 -13.85
CA ASP A 116 -25.20 29.96 -13.18
C ASP A 116 -25.05 28.73 -12.25
N ASN A 117 -23.82 28.20 -12.11
CA ASN A 117 -23.54 27.01 -11.32
C ASN A 117 -23.01 27.32 -9.93
N ASP A 118 -23.58 26.62 -8.93
CA ASP A 118 -23.02 26.48 -7.60
C ASP A 118 -22.56 25.02 -7.42
N ALA A 119 -21.37 24.80 -6.86
CA ALA A 119 -20.83 23.45 -6.67
C ALA A 119 -20.43 23.20 -5.21
N LEU A 120 -20.74 22.00 -4.72
CA LEU A 120 -20.44 21.58 -3.37
C LEU A 120 -19.71 20.24 -3.38
N PHE A 121 -18.48 20.23 -2.86
CA PHE A 121 -17.67 19.04 -2.65
C PHE A 121 -17.77 18.63 -1.19
N LYS A 122 -18.25 17.42 -0.92
CA LYS A 122 -18.35 16.86 0.44
C LYS A 122 -17.40 15.68 0.56
N PHE A 123 -16.41 15.79 1.43
CA PHE A 123 -15.44 14.73 1.71
C PHE A 123 -15.79 14.03 3.02
N TYR A 124 -15.90 12.71 2.96
CA TYR A 124 -16.20 11.85 4.10
C TYR A 124 -15.00 10.95 4.36
N ASN A 125 -14.48 10.99 5.59
CA ASN A 125 -13.39 10.12 6.01
C ASN A 125 -13.77 9.32 7.24
N SER A 126 -13.08 8.20 7.41
CA SER A 126 -12.99 7.44 8.65
C SER A 126 -11.53 7.30 9.06
N GLU A 127 -11.33 6.89 10.32
CA GLU A 127 -10.04 6.33 10.72
C GLU A 127 -9.76 5.12 9.81
N ALA A 128 -8.54 5.05 9.29
CA ALA A 128 -8.10 3.86 8.61
C ALA A 128 -8.13 2.71 9.63
N PRO A 129 -8.55 1.49 9.23
CA PRO A 129 -8.46 0.35 10.12
C PRO A 129 -7.01 0.24 10.60
N PRO A 130 -6.79 -0.09 11.90
CA PRO A 130 -5.44 -0.33 12.37
C PRO A 130 -4.80 -1.37 11.44
N PRO A 131 -3.50 -1.23 11.12
CA PRO A 131 -2.83 -2.25 10.33
C PRO A 131 -3.07 -3.61 11.00
N PRO A 132 -3.32 -4.66 10.21
CA PRO A 132 -3.54 -5.98 10.77
C PRO A 132 -2.38 -6.30 11.72
N PRO A 133 -2.64 -6.95 12.87
CA PRO A 133 -1.55 -7.35 13.75
C PRO A 133 -0.53 -8.13 12.91
N PRO A 134 0.78 -7.95 13.16
CA PRO A 134 1.77 -8.77 12.50
C PRO A 134 1.38 -10.24 12.70
N PRO A 135 1.57 -11.10 11.68
CA PRO A 135 1.29 -12.53 11.84
C PRO A 135 1.95 -13.02 13.13
N PRO A 136 1.32 -13.96 13.86
CA PRO A 136 1.93 -14.52 15.06
C PRO A 136 3.36 -14.95 14.71
N PRO A 137 4.34 -14.76 15.61
CA PRO A 137 5.67 -15.28 15.37
C PRO A 137 5.52 -16.76 15.01
N PRO A 138 6.21 -17.23 13.97
CA PRO A 138 6.13 -18.64 13.62
C PRO A 138 6.39 -19.50 14.86
N PRO A 139 5.75 -20.69 14.96
CA PRO A 139 6.01 -21.59 16.06
C PRO A 139 7.53 -21.72 16.24
N PRO A 140 8.05 -21.74 17.48
CA PRO A 140 9.48 -21.90 17.69
C PRO A 140 9.92 -23.09 16.86
N PRO A 141 10.97 -22.93 16.03
CA PRO A 141 11.35 -23.97 15.11
C PRO A 141 11.48 -25.30 15.86
N PRO A 142 11.08 -26.44 15.26
CA PRO A 142 11.41 -27.73 15.81
C PRO A 142 12.89 -27.70 16.21
N GLY A 143 13.24 -28.27 17.36
CA GLY A 143 14.63 -28.37 17.80
C GLY A 143 15.45 -29.30 16.90
N GLY A 144 15.31 -29.19 15.58
CA GLY A 144 15.77 -30.11 14.56
C GLY A 144 17.22 -30.42 14.76
N THR A 145 17.54 -31.69 14.67
CA THR A 145 18.83 -32.25 15.05
C THR A 145 19.79 -32.43 13.87
N GLU A 146 19.33 -32.12 12.66
CA GLU A 146 20.02 -32.44 11.40
C GLU A 146 20.17 -31.23 10.48
N GLY A 147 21.07 -31.32 9.50
CA GLY A 147 21.32 -30.31 8.50
C GLY A 147 22.45 -30.66 7.55
N CYS A 148 22.19 -30.54 6.25
CA CYS A 148 23.15 -30.69 5.18
C CYS A 148 23.73 -29.33 4.75
N THR A 149 25.04 -29.29 4.53
CA THR A 149 25.77 -28.05 4.22
C THR A 149 25.49 -27.53 2.81
N PRO A 150 25.79 -26.25 2.48
CA PRO A 150 25.78 -25.79 1.09
C PRO A 150 26.69 -26.61 0.17
N GLY A 151 27.74 -27.23 0.74
CA GLY A 151 28.66 -28.10 0.02
C GLY A 151 28.03 -29.39 -0.47
N TYR A 152 27.09 -29.96 0.28
CA TYR A 152 26.29 -31.14 -0.10
C TYR A 152 25.31 -30.75 -1.22
N TRP A 153 24.44 -29.78 -0.95
CA TRP A 153 23.34 -29.42 -1.85
C TRP A 153 23.77 -28.96 -3.25
N LYS A 154 24.98 -28.39 -3.38
CA LYS A 154 25.48 -27.91 -4.68
C LYS A 154 26.03 -29.00 -5.60
N GLN A 155 26.24 -30.22 -5.10
CA GLN A 155 26.81 -31.27 -5.93
C GLN A 155 25.75 -31.85 -6.87
N PRO A 156 26.05 -32.01 -8.17
CA PRO A 156 25.10 -32.57 -9.13
C PRO A 156 24.58 -33.98 -8.77
N HIS A 157 25.39 -34.77 -8.06
CA HIS A 157 25.01 -36.13 -7.63
C HIS A 157 24.08 -36.17 -6.41
N HIS A 158 23.74 -35.02 -5.83
CA HIS A 158 22.73 -34.88 -4.77
C HIS A 158 21.50 -34.09 -5.24
N PHE A 159 21.37 -33.82 -6.54
CA PHE A 159 20.20 -33.08 -7.07
C PHE A 159 18.90 -33.89 -6.99
N ASP A 160 18.99 -35.21 -6.86
CA ASP A 160 17.87 -36.10 -6.54
C ASP A 160 17.32 -35.89 -5.12
N SER A 161 18.13 -35.36 -4.19
CA SER A 161 17.69 -34.98 -2.85
C SER A 161 16.90 -33.66 -2.82
N TRP A 162 16.83 -32.89 -3.92
CA TRP A 162 16.09 -31.64 -3.97
C TRP A 162 14.58 -31.92 -4.06
N VAL A 163 13.84 -31.51 -3.04
CA VAL A 163 12.38 -31.71 -2.96
C VAL A 163 11.67 -30.37 -3.07
N GLY A 164 10.70 -30.26 -3.99
CA GLY A 164 9.88 -29.06 -4.17
C GLY A 164 10.55 -27.88 -4.89
N TYR A 165 11.86 -27.93 -5.09
CA TYR A 165 12.65 -26.89 -5.76
C TYR A 165 13.59 -27.49 -6.80
N LEU A 166 13.95 -26.71 -7.82
CA LEU A 166 14.89 -27.08 -8.87
C LEU A 166 16.14 -26.19 -8.84
N PRO A 167 17.32 -26.71 -9.23
CA PRO A 167 18.56 -25.93 -9.33
C PRO A 167 18.45 -24.65 -10.17
N GLY A 168 17.55 -24.66 -11.15
CA GLY A 168 17.27 -23.54 -12.06
C GLY A 168 16.23 -22.55 -11.57
N ASP A 169 15.57 -22.79 -10.44
CA ASP A 169 14.56 -21.87 -9.91
C ASP A 169 15.20 -20.53 -9.57
N SER A 170 14.46 -19.44 -9.84
CA SER A 170 14.93 -18.09 -9.57
C SER A 170 15.05 -17.86 -8.06
N PHE A 171 16.22 -17.40 -7.61
CA PHE A 171 16.44 -17.05 -6.21
C PHE A 171 15.45 -15.97 -5.76
N ASP A 172 15.26 -14.95 -6.58
CA ASP A 172 14.39 -13.81 -6.30
C ASP A 172 12.92 -14.21 -6.19
N ALA A 173 12.46 -15.10 -7.07
CA ALA A 173 11.09 -15.59 -7.05
C ALA A 173 10.81 -16.47 -5.82
N VAL A 174 11.76 -17.32 -5.44
CA VAL A 174 11.60 -18.25 -4.30
C VAL A 174 11.65 -17.50 -2.97
N PHE A 175 12.60 -16.57 -2.81
CA PHE A 175 12.78 -15.85 -1.54
C PHE A 175 12.02 -14.52 -1.47
N GLY A 176 11.50 -13.99 -2.58
CA GLY A 176 10.84 -12.68 -2.60
C GLY A 176 11.80 -11.53 -2.30
N VAL A 177 13.03 -11.58 -2.81
CA VAL A 177 14.07 -10.56 -2.62
C VAL A 177 14.73 -10.18 -3.96
N THR A 178 15.57 -9.14 -3.97
CA THR A 178 16.34 -8.75 -5.16
C THR A 178 17.82 -9.11 -4.98
N TYR A 179 18.23 -10.27 -5.50
CA TYR A 179 19.60 -10.79 -5.46
C TYR A 179 20.12 -11.16 -6.86
N GLY A 180 19.28 -11.84 -7.65
CA GLY A 180 19.57 -12.33 -8.99
C GLY A 180 20.05 -13.79 -9.03
N GLY A 181 19.93 -14.40 -10.21
CA GLY A 181 20.40 -15.77 -10.48
C GLY A 181 19.46 -16.88 -10.01
N THR A 182 19.96 -18.11 -10.04
CA THR A 182 19.22 -19.32 -9.64
C THR A 182 19.57 -19.80 -8.24
N LEU A 183 18.80 -20.74 -7.69
CA LEU A 183 19.12 -21.40 -6.42
C LEU A 183 20.51 -22.07 -6.45
N LEU A 184 20.86 -22.76 -7.54
CA LEU A 184 22.20 -23.35 -7.68
C LEU A 184 23.30 -22.28 -7.70
N GLN A 185 23.09 -21.19 -8.42
CA GLN A 185 24.04 -20.07 -8.43
C GLN A 185 24.16 -19.42 -7.04
N GLY A 186 23.09 -19.41 -6.25
CA GLY A 186 23.11 -19.02 -4.84
C GLY A 186 24.02 -19.91 -3.99
N LEU A 187 23.95 -21.23 -4.16
CA LEU A 187 24.85 -22.20 -3.49
C LEU A 187 26.31 -22.07 -3.94
N GLU A 188 26.54 -21.71 -5.19
CA GLU A 188 27.87 -21.53 -5.79
C GLU A 188 28.49 -20.14 -5.57
N ALA A 189 27.72 -19.22 -4.99
CA ALA A 189 28.12 -17.84 -4.80
C ALA A 189 29.44 -17.74 -4.01
N LYS A 190 30.32 -16.81 -4.41
CA LYS A 190 31.63 -16.61 -3.78
C LYS A 190 31.64 -15.33 -2.94
N GLY A 191 32.48 -15.30 -1.91
CA GLY A 191 32.63 -14.14 -1.02
C GLY A 191 31.73 -14.17 0.22
N GLY A 192 31.72 -13.04 0.94
CA GLY A 192 31.02 -12.81 2.20
C GLY A 192 29.69 -12.07 2.04
N GLY A 193 29.12 -11.59 3.15
CA GLY A 193 27.91 -10.75 3.16
C GLY A 193 26.71 -11.45 2.53
N VAL A 194 26.02 -10.77 1.61
CA VAL A 194 24.84 -11.33 0.93
C VAL A 194 25.14 -12.61 0.17
N HIS A 195 26.34 -12.77 -0.41
CA HIS A 195 26.72 -14.02 -1.10
C HIS A 195 26.95 -15.17 -0.14
N ALA A 196 27.45 -14.90 1.08
CA ALA A 196 27.52 -15.92 2.12
C ALA A 196 26.12 -16.29 2.62
N LEU A 197 25.25 -15.31 2.82
CA LEU A 197 23.85 -15.58 3.14
C LEU A 197 23.19 -16.43 2.05
N ALA A 198 23.36 -16.10 0.77
CA ALA A 198 22.76 -16.84 -0.34
C ALA A 198 23.11 -18.33 -0.30
N ARG A 199 24.39 -18.68 -0.05
CA ARG A 199 24.80 -20.09 0.09
C ARG A 199 24.05 -20.80 1.22
N HIS A 200 24.02 -20.19 2.40
CA HIS A 200 23.40 -20.82 3.56
C HIS A 200 21.88 -20.79 3.51
N ALA A 201 21.28 -19.80 2.85
CA ALA A 201 19.84 -19.67 2.66
C ALA A 201 19.30 -20.77 1.75
N VAL A 202 19.94 -21.03 0.61
CA VAL A 202 19.50 -22.13 -0.28
C VAL A 202 19.67 -23.48 0.40
N ALA A 203 20.76 -23.70 1.13
CA ALA A 203 20.93 -24.92 1.92
C ALA A 203 19.86 -25.06 3.01
N ALA A 204 19.51 -23.98 3.71
CA ALA A 204 18.46 -23.97 4.72
C ALA A 204 17.09 -24.32 4.12
N LEU A 205 16.77 -23.75 2.95
CA LEU A 205 15.55 -24.02 2.21
C LEU A 205 15.44 -25.51 1.85
N LEU A 206 16.52 -26.08 1.29
CA LEU A 206 16.54 -27.47 0.86
C LEU A 206 16.47 -28.45 2.04
N ASN A 207 17.18 -28.15 3.14
CA ASN A 207 17.04 -28.90 4.38
C ASN A 207 15.57 -28.89 4.86
N ALA A 208 14.96 -27.70 4.95
CA ALA A 208 13.57 -27.55 5.41
C ALA A 208 12.52 -28.21 4.50
N SER A 209 12.84 -28.37 3.21
CA SER A 209 11.93 -28.96 2.21
C SER A 209 12.05 -30.47 2.04
N SER A 210 13.07 -31.08 2.64
CA SER A 210 13.40 -32.50 2.48
C SER A 210 13.06 -33.30 3.74
N GLU A 211 13.51 -34.56 3.80
CA GLU A 211 13.31 -35.43 4.97
C GLU A 211 14.26 -35.11 6.14
N VAL A 212 15.13 -34.09 6.01
CA VAL A 212 16.05 -33.66 7.07
C VAL A 212 15.26 -33.08 8.24
N ASP A 213 15.56 -33.52 9.47
CA ASP A 213 15.02 -32.93 10.72
C ASP A 213 15.63 -31.54 10.97
N TYR A 214 15.22 -30.58 10.14
CA TYR A 214 15.78 -29.23 10.11
C TYR A 214 15.14 -28.31 11.15
N ALA A 215 15.93 -27.38 11.66
CA ALA A 215 15.52 -26.45 12.71
C ALA A 215 14.68 -25.28 12.22
N ALA A 216 13.91 -25.43 11.14
CA ALA A 216 12.99 -24.43 10.58
C ALA A 216 12.11 -25.05 9.49
N HIS A 217 10.90 -24.52 9.30
CA HIS A 217 10.11 -24.80 8.09
C HIS A 217 10.54 -23.89 6.92
N THR A 218 10.15 -24.27 5.70
CA THR A 218 10.48 -23.51 4.48
C THR A 218 10.03 -22.05 4.57
N ASP A 219 8.81 -21.81 5.08
CA ASP A 219 8.26 -20.45 5.24
C ASP A 219 9.09 -19.60 6.23
N ASP A 220 9.60 -20.21 7.30
CA ASP A 220 10.46 -19.54 8.28
C ASP A 220 11.80 -19.13 7.66
N VAL A 221 12.38 -20.02 6.84
CA VAL A 221 13.62 -19.76 6.10
C VAL A 221 13.41 -18.59 5.15
N ILE A 222 12.32 -18.58 4.38
CA ILE A 222 12.00 -17.52 3.43
C ILE A 222 11.82 -16.18 4.16
N ALA A 223 11.01 -16.14 5.22
CA ALA A 223 10.79 -14.93 6.01
C ALA A 223 12.09 -14.38 6.61
N ALA A 224 12.98 -15.25 7.10
CA ALA A 224 14.26 -14.84 7.67
C ALA A 224 15.21 -14.26 6.61
N VAL A 225 15.20 -14.79 5.37
CA VAL A 225 15.96 -14.21 4.25
C VAL A 225 15.41 -12.83 3.90
N GLN A 226 14.09 -12.68 3.77
CA GLN A 226 13.45 -11.39 3.49
C GLN A 226 13.81 -10.33 4.54
N ALA A 227 13.75 -10.68 5.84
CA ALA A 227 14.15 -9.80 6.93
C ALA A 227 15.63 -9.41 6.86
N ALA A 228 16.52 -10.33 6.47
CA ALA A 228 17.94 -10.03 6.30
C ALA A 228 18.20 -9.06 5.13
N PHE A 229 17.47 -9.19 4.02
CA PHE A 229 17.54 -8.24 2.89
C PHE A 229 16.97 -6.87 3.25
N ALA A 230 15.82 -6.81 3.93
CA ALA A 230 15.22 -5.55 4.36
C ALA A 230 16.09 -4.77 5.36
N SER A 231 16.82 -5.48 6.23
CA SER A 231 17.66 -4.87 7.28
C SER A 231 19.15 -4.76 6.94
N GLY A 232 19.62 -5.39 5.86
CA GLY A 232 21.03 -5.52 5.53
C GLY A 232 21.84 -6.42 6.49
N LYS A 233 21.18 -7.15 7.40
CA LYS A 233 21.83 -7.98 8.44
C LYS A 233 22.23 -9.37 7.93
N TYR A 234 22.93 -9.42 6.79
CA TYR A 234 23.27 -10.67 6.11
C TYR A 234 24.11 -11.63 6.95
N GLU A 235 25.17 -11.13 7.58
CA GLU A 235 26.11 -11.98 8.34
C GLU A 235 25.44 -12.60 9.57
N ALA A 236 24.58 -11.83 10.26
CA ALA A 236 23.86 -12.31 11.43
C ALA A 236 22.91 -13.46 11.06
N GLN A 237 22.14 -13.32 9.98
CA GLN A 237 21.25 -14.38 9.51
C GLN A 237 22.02 -15.57 8.93
N LYS A 238 23.12 -15.33 8.21
CA LYS A 238 24.00 -16.38 7.71
C LYS A 238 24.49 -17.28 8.84
N ASN A 239 24.96 -16.70 9.95
CA ASN A 239 25.48 -17.46 11.09
C ASN A 239 24.42 -18.36 11.74
N ILE A 240 23.14 -17.95 11.70
CA ILE A 240 22.02 -18.77 12.18
C ILE A 240 21.85 -20.00 11.29
N PHE A 241 21.76 -19.78 9.97
CA PHE A 241 21.61 -20.89 9.01
C PHE A 241 22.84 -21.79 8.96
N GLU A 242 24.05 -21.26 9.06
CA GLU A 242 25.31 -22.02 9.17
C GLU A 242 25.25 -23.02 10.32
N ARG A 243 24.94 -22.55 11.54
CA ARG A 243 24.80 -23.42 12.72
C ARG A 243 23.77 -24.53 12.54
N TRP A 244 22.72 -24.32 11.75
CA TRP A 244 21.70 -25.34 11.49
C TRP A 244 22.11 -26.29 10.36
N ASN A 245 22.66 -25.77 9.27
CA ASN A 245 23.11 -26.54 8.11
C ASN A 245 24.32 -27.44 8.41
N GLU A 246 25.00 -27.23 9.55
CA GLU A 246 26.18 -27.98 9.97
C GLU A 246 25.89 -29.02 11.08
N LYS A 247 24.62 -29.31 11.35
CA LYS A 247 24.23 -30.28 12.39
C LYS A 247 24.49 -31.75 12.02
N GLY A 248 24.72 -32.05 10.74
CA GLY A 248 24.98 -33.40 10.24
C GLY A 248 23.92 -33.81 9.22
N CYS A 249 24.38 -34.30 8.06
CA CYS A 249 23.50 -34.62 6.94
C CYS A 249 23.07 -36.10 7.01
N PRO A 250 21.76 -36.40 7.09
CA PRO A 250 21.25 -37.78 7.11
C PRO A 250 21.15 -38.38 5.69
N LEU A 251 21.26 -37.54 4.66
CA LEU A 251 21.10 -37.91 3.26
C LEU A 251 22.42 -38.45 2.68
N ASN A 252 22.31 -39.40 1.74
CA ASN A 252 23.45 -40.07 1.11
C ASN A 252 24.05 -39.28 -0.06
#